data_AF-A0A959CGG3-F1
#
_entry.id   AF-A0A959CGG3-F1
#
_cell.length_a   1.000
_cell.length_b   1.000
_cell.length_c   1.000
_cell.angle_alpha   90.00
_cell.angle_beta   90.00
_cell.angle_gamma   90.00
#
_symmetry.space_group_name_H-M   'P 1'
#
loop_
_entity.id
_entity.type
_entity.pdbx_description
1 polymer ?
#
loop_
_entity_poly.entity_id
_entity_poly.type
_entity_poly.pdbx_seq_one_letter_code
_entity_poly.pdbx_strand_id
1 'polypeptide(L)'
;LDPNEDPTQDAFAKGINTEHTYPRAFGAGQGAAIADMHNLFPTREDVNAARANLPFQEIPDGQAQTWYYLDQQQSNIPGSNIALYSEYTSSGFEPPEAHKGDVARAMFYFYTIYRQQADAEDPNFFESQRETLCGWHLADPVDDTEYQRSEKIAFYQGTPNPFVLDCTVAQRTYCLGQSEPCDPVGVEEPGRPGGLELSVAPNPARSEAILQYRLPVGGEVQLQVYDATGRQVLRRDLGYQPAGQHRYALAGAFLKGPFVVGRVLLLHEGGMVVDSGKIMLAGQ
;
A
#
# COMPACT_ATOMS: atom_id res chain seq x y z
N LEU A 1 -6.95 -20.67 -2.93
CA LEU A 1 -7.04 -21.01 -4.36
C LEU A 1 -6.41 -22.39 -4.55
N ASP A 2 -6.92 -23.21 -5.45
CA ASP A 2 -6.29 -24.47 -5.83
C ASP A 2 -5.05 -24.15 -6.69
N PRO A 3 -3.83 -24.54 -6.27
CA PRO A 3 -2.62 -24.27 -7.05
C PRO A 3 -2.54 -25.04 -8.38
N ASN A 4 -3.45 -26.00 -8.62
CA ASN A 4 -3.50 -26.80 -9.85
C ASN A 4 -4.49 -26.27 -10.89
N GLU A 5 -5.30 -25.26 -10.54
CA GLU A 5 -6.28 -24.64 -11.43
C GLU A 5 -5.82 -23.24 -11.88
N ASP A 6 -6.40 -22.74 -12.97
CA ASP A 6 -6.20 -21.34 -13.33
C ASP A 6 -6.74 -20.44 -12.19
N PRO A 7 -5.90 -19.57 -11.59
CA PRO A 7 -6.32 -18.79 -10.43
C PRO A 7 -7.54 -17.91 -10.67
N THR A 8 -7.75 -17.44 -11.91
CA THR A 8 -8.89 -16.60 -12.28
C THR A 8 -10.17 -17.43 -12.32
N GLN A 9 -10.10 -18.62 -12.93
CA GLN A 9 -11.25 -19.52 -13.00
C GLN A 9 -11.65 -20.06 -11.63
N ASP A 10 -10.67 -20.45 -10.80
CA ASP A 10 -10.92 -20.95 -9.44
C ASP A 10 -11.50 -19.84 -8.54
N ALA A 11 -10.96 -18.62 -8.63
CA ALA A 11 -11.51 -17.47 -7.90
C ALA A 11 -12.96 -17.15 -8.33
N PHE A 12 -13.21 -17.14 -9.64
CA PHE A 12 -14.55 -16.91 -10.18
C PHE A 12 -15.55 -17.98 -9.74
N ALA A 13 -15.16 -19.26 -9.76
CA ALA A 13 -15.99 -20.35 -9.25
C ALA A 13 -16.32 -20.21 -7.74
N LYS A 14 -15.52 -19.43 -7.00
CA LYS A 14 -15.71 -19.09 -5.58
C LYS A 14 -16.41 -17.74 -5.37
N GLY A 15 -16.97 -17.17 -6.43
CA GLY A 15 -17.73 -15.91 -6.39
C GLY A 15 -16.87 -14.65 -6.29
N ILE A 16 -15.59 -14.72 -6.69
CA ILE A 16 -14.67 -13.59 -6.72
C ILE A 16 -14.41 -13.16 -8.16
N ASN A 17 -14.59 -11.89 -8.47
CA ASN A 17 -14.22 -11.30 -9.75
C ASN A 17 -13.31 -10.07 -9.56
N THR A 18 -12.99 -9.40 -10.66
CA THR A 18 -12.11 -8.24 -10.65
C THR A 18 -12.91 -6.94 -10.68
N GLU A 19 -12.73 -6.13 -9.64
CA GLU A 19 -13.19 -4.74 -9.55
C GLU A 19 -12.25 -3.82 -10.32
N HIS A 20 -12.82 -2.86 -11.05
CA HIS A 20 -12.11 -1.70 -11.58
C HIS A 20 -12.46 -0.49 -10.71
N THR A 21 -11.60 -0.15 -9.74
CA THR A 21 -11.89 0.91 -8.75
C THR A 21 -12.28 2.21 -9.42
N TYR A 22 -11.54 2.66 -10.44
CA TYR A 22 -12.06 3.60 -11.41
C TYR A 22 -12.86 2.84 -12.48
N PRO A 23 -14.17 3.09 -12.66
CA PRO A 23 -15.03 2.24 -13.48
C PRO A 23 -14.62 2.18 -14.95
N ARG A 24 -14.80 1.01 -15.56
CA ARG A 24 -14.60 0.82 -17.01
C ARG A 24 -15.47 1.76 -17.85
N ALA A 25 -16.67 2.06 -17.39
CA ALA A 25 -17.62 2.97 -18.03
C ALA A 25 -17.12 4.44 -18.08
N PHE A 26 -16.14 4.80 -17.25
CA PHE A 26 -15.65 6.18 -17.12
C PHE A 26 -14.16 6.33 -17.47
N GLY A 27 -13.66 5.51 -18.39
CA GLY A 27 -12.31 5.67 -18.95
C GLY A 27 -11.35 4.53 -18.65
N ALA A 28 -11.70 3.61 -17.74
CA ALA A 28 -10.90 2.39 -17.51
C ALA A 28 -11.21 1.24 -18.50
N GLY A 29 -12.08 1.48 -19.49
CA GLY A 29 -12.57 0.47 -20.42
C GLY A 29 -11.68 0.24 -21.66
N GLN A 30 -10.59 0.98 -21.83
CA GLN A 30 -9.76 0.95 -23.04
C GLN A 30 -8.24 0.98 -22.77
N GLY A 31 -7.47 0.40 -23.67
CA GLY A 31 -6.00 0.48 -23.65
C GLY A 31 -5.36 -0.10 -22.40
N ALA A 32 -4.25 0.51 -21.96
CA ALA A 32 -3.51 0.07 -20.77
C ALA A 32 -4.35 0.16 -19.47
N ALA A 33 -5.32 1.06 -19.42
CA ALA A 33 -6.16 1.31 -18.25
C ALA A 33 -7.02 0.09 -17.84
N ILE A 34 -7.37 -0.80 -18.78
CA ILE A 34 -8.12 -2.02 -18.49
C ILE A 34 -7.30 -2.97 -17.61
N ALA A 35 -5.98 -3.02 -17.84
CA ALA A 35 -5.09 -4.01 -17.29
C ALA A 35 -4.15 -3.45 -16.20
N ASP A 36 -4.31 -2.19 -15.83
CA ASP A 36 -3.46 -1.57 -14.81
C ASP A 36 -3.82 -2.10 -13.42
N MET A 37 -2.95 -2.95 -12.86
CA MET A 37 -3.15 -3.58 -11.57
C MET A 37 -3.28 -2.59 -10.41
N HIS A 38 -2.81 -1.34 -10.52
CA HIS A 38 -3.07 -0.35 -9.47
C HIS A 38 -4.55 0.04 -9.37
N ASN A 39 -5.35 -0.26 -10.40
CA ASN A 39 -6.80 -0.05 -10.46
C ASN A 39 -7.63 -1.33 -10.31
N LEU A 40 -7.00 -2.51 -10.15
CA LEU A 40 -7.69 -3.81 -10.14
C LEU A 40 -7.68 -4.46 -8.75
N PHE A 41 -8.84 -4.79 -8.22
CA PHE A 41 -8.96 -5.43 -6.91
C PHE A 41 -9.83 -6.69 -6.97
N PRO A 42 -9.50 -7.75 -6.23
CA PRO A 42 -10.40 -8.89 -6.10
C PRO A 42 -11.60 -8.49 -5.23
N THR A 43 -12.81 -8.76 -5.71
CA THR A 43 -14.04 -8.47 -4.98
C THR A 43 -15.05 -9.59 -5.15
N ARG A 44 -16.07 -9.63 -4.30
CA ARG A 44 -17.20 -10.55 -4.46
C ARG A 44 -18.08 -10.11 -5.63
N GLU A 45 -18.57 -11.07 -6.41
CA GLU A 45 -19.32 -10.78 -7.64
C GLU A 45 -20.57 -9.94 -7.40
N ASP A 46 -21.32 -10.24 -6.33
CA ASP A 46 -22.51 -9.49 -5.91
C ASP A 46 -22.18 -8.07 -5.47
N VAL A 47 -21.06 -7.89 -4.76
CA VAL A 47 -20.58 -6.57 -4.33
C VAL A 47 -20.12 -5.73 -5.52
N ASN A 48 -19.37 -6.31 -6.47
CA ASN A 48 -18.99 -5.65 -7.73
C ASN A 48 -20.24 -5.24 -8.53
N ALA A 49 -21.20 -6.16 -8.66
CA ALA A 49 -22.44 -5.90 -9.38
C ALA A 49 -23.26 -4.77 -8.72
N ALA A 50 -23.29 -4.73 -7.38
CA ALA A 50 -23.95 -3.66 -6.64
C ALA A 50 -23.22 -2.32 -6.80
N ARG A 51 -21.89 -2.33 -6.73
CA ARG A 51 -21.04 -1.13 -6.91
C ARG A 51 -21.17 -0.57 -8.32
N ALA A 52 -21.16 -1.44 -9.33
CA ALA A 52 -21.28 -1.09 -10.75
C ALA A 52 -20.33 0.06 -11.16
N ASN A 53 -20.89 1.24 -11.43
CA ASN A 53 -20.17 2.47 -11.70
C ASN A 53 -20.59 3.60 -10.75
N LEU A 54 -21.17 3.27 -9.59
CA LEU A 54 -21.56 4.25 -8.60
C LEU A 54 -20.34 5.00 -8.07
N PRO A 55 -20.47 6.32 -7.80
CA PRO A 55 -19.42 7.07 -7.14
C PRO A 55 -19.23 6.55 -5.71
N PHE A 56 -18.02 6.70 -5.21
CA PHE A 56 -17.74 6.47 -3.81
C PHE A 56 -18.23 7.65 -2.97
N GLN A 57 -18.90 7.35 -1.86
CA GLN A 57 -19.39 8.35 -0.93
C GLN A 57 -19.40 7.80 0.50
N GLU A 58 -19.37 8.69 1.47
CA GLU A 58 -19.71 8.36 2.85
C GLU A 58 -21.25 8.27 2.97
N ILE A 59 -21.75 7.13 3.39
CA ILE A 59 -23.14 6.74 3.54
C ILE A 59 -23.45 6.73 5.04
N PRO A 60 -24.32 7.61 5.53
CA PRO A 60 -24.78 7.49 6.91
C PRO A 60 -25.49 6.14 7.10
N ASP A 61 -25.17 5.38 8.15
CA ASP A 61 -25.66 4.00 8.37
C ASP A 61 -27.19 3.86 8.18
N GLY A 62 -27.95 4.87 8.64
CA GLY A 62 -29.42 4.89 8.54
C GLY A 62 -29.97 5.09 7.11
N GLN A 63 -29.11 5.36 6.14
CA GLN A 63 -29.42 5.54 4.72
C GLN A 63 -28.95 4.35 3.86
N ALA A 64 -28.06 3.51 4.38
CA ALA A 64 -27.60 2.31 3.70
C ALA A 64 -28.79 1.36 3.39
N GLN A 65 -28.90 0.97 2.14
CA GLN A 65 -29.97 0.08 1.64
C GLN A 65 -29.56 -1.39 1.76
N THR A 66 -28.28 -1.67 1.51
CA THR A 66 -27.69 -3.01 1.62
C THR A 66 -26.29 -2.93 2.20
N TRP A 67 -25.99 -3.85 3.11
CA TRP A 67 -24.71 -4.06 3.75
C TRP A 67 -24.12 -5.38 3.28
N TYR A 68 -22.82 -5.42 2.96
CA TYR A 68 -22.13 -6.61 2.47
C TYR A 68 -20.93 -6.95 3.35
N TYR A 69 -20.79 -8.21 3.78
CA TYR A 69 -19.61 -8.69 4.51
C TYR A 69 -19.35 -10.16 4.18
N LEU A 70 -18.13 -10.46 3.73
CA LEU A 70 -17.74 -11.80 3.24
C LEU A 70 -18.70 -12.31 2.17
N ASP A 71 -19.46 -13.36 2.45
CA ASP A 71 -20.45 -13.98 1.57
C ASP A 71 -21.90 -13.66 1.98
N GLN A 72 -22.09 -12.63 2.81
CA GLN A 72 -23.38 -12.25 3.38
C GLN A 72 -23.79 -10.84 2.98
N GLN A 73 -25.10 -10.66 2.80
CA GLN A 73 -25.72 -9.35 2.65
C GLN A 73 -26.94 -9.19 3.56
N GLN A 74 -27.24 -7.96 3.96
CA GLN A 74 -28.41 -7.63 4.78
C GLN A 74 -28.89 -6.21 4.55
N SER A 75 -30.17 -5.95 4.82
CA SER A 75 -30.78 -4.60 4.66
C SER A 75 -30.92 -3.82 5.96
N ASN A 76 -30.59 -4.44 7.10
CA ASN A 76 -30.61 -3.77 8.40
C ASN A 76 -29.18 -3.46 8.82
N ILE A 77 -29.00 -2.36 9.57
CA ILE A 77 -27.72 -1.98 10.16
C ILE A 77 -27.14 -3.17 10.96
N PRO A 78 -25.88 -3.59 10.71
CA PRO A 78 -25.25 -4.67 11.45
C PRO A 78 -25.19 -4.39 12.96
N GLY A 79 -25.46 -5.39 13.79
CA GLY A 79 -25.40 -5.22 15.25
C GLY A 79 -23.99 -5.14 15.84
N SER A 80 -22.96 -5.48 15.06
CA SER A 80 -21.55 -5.49 15.45
C SER A 80 -20.66 -5.49 14.21
N ASN A 81 -19.40 -5.06 14.35
CA ASN A 81 -18.40 -5.06 13.27
C ASN A 81 -18.85 -4.29 12.02
N ILE A 82 -19.61 -3.20 12.21
CA ILE A 82 -20.15 -2.35 11.13
C ILE A 82 -19.04 -1.93 10.16
N ALA A 83 -17.87 -1.54 10.69
CA ALA A 83 -16.69 -1.14 9.92
C ALA A 83 -16.13 -2.20 8.94
N LEU A 84 -16.54 -3.46 9.05
CA LEU A 84 -16.13 -4.53 8.12
C LEU A 84 -17.03 -4.65 6.90
N TYR A 85 -18.17 -3.96 6.89
CA TYR A 85 -19.15 -4.05 5.83
C TYR A 85 -18.89 -3.00 4.75
N SER A 86 -19.19 -3.34 3.49
CA SER A 86 -19.47 -2.34 2.46
C SER A 86 -20.93 -1.92 2.52
N GLU A 87 -21.21 -0.68 2.15
CA GLU A 87 -22.55 -0.12 2.14
C GLU A 87 -22.96 0.31 0.74
N TYR A 88 -24.22 0.06 0.41
CA TYR A 88 -24.81 0.40 -0.87
C TYR A 88 -26.03 1.28 -0.69
N THR A 89 -26.13 2.27 -1.58
CA THR A 89 -27.37 2.97 -1.90
C THR A 89 -27.49 3.09 -3.42
N SER A 90 -28.69 3.40 -3.91
CA SER A 90 -28.91 3.65 -5.34
C SER A 90 -28.11 4.83 -5.92
N SER A 91 -27.47 5.68 -5.10
CA SER A 91 -26.70 6.84 -5.54
C SER A 91 -25.20 6.75 -5.28
N GLY A 92 -24.72 5.73 -4.55
CA GLY A 92 -23.32 5.63 -4.18
C GLY A 92 -22.99 4.38 -3.38
N PHE A 93 -21.69 4.12 -3.27
CA PHE A 93 -21.14 2.94 -2.62
C PHE A 93 -20.06 3.35 -1.61
N GLU A 94 -20.01 2.65 -0.48
CA GLU A 94 -18.99 2.82 0.55
C GLU A 94 -18.25 1.49 0.77
N PRO A 95 -16.91 1.45 0.61
CA PRO A 95 -16.11 0.28 0.95
C PRO A 95 -15.95 0.15 2.47
N PRO A 96 -15.49 -1.02 2.99
CA PRO A 96 -15.19 -1.17 4.41
C PRO A 96 -14.16 -0.13 4.86
N GLU A 97 -14.20 0.26 6.13
CA GLU A 97 -13.41 1.37 6.68
C GLU A 97 -11.91 1.23 6.39
N ALA A 98 -11.36 0.03 6.57
CA ALA A 98 -9.94 -0.28 6.36
C ALA A 98 -9.52 -0.40 4.89
N HIS A 99 -10.41 -0.07 3.94
CA HIS A 99 -10.13 -0.05 2.50
C HIS A 99 -10.44 1.30 1.86
N LYS A 100 -10.95 2.27 2.63
CA LYS A 100 -11.32 3.60 2.14
C LYS A 100 -10.10 4.35 1.59
N GLY A 101 -8.96 4.23 2.25
CA GLY A 101 -7.69 4.84 1.85
C GLY A 101 -7.11 4.23 0.57
N ASP A 102 -7.17 2.90 0.45
CA ASP A 102 -6.74 2.18 -0.75
C ASP A 102 -7.54 2.62 -1.99
N VAL A 103 -8.86 2.75 -1.83
CA VAL A 103 -9.75 3.26 -2.88
C VAL A 103 -9.37 4.69 -3.25
N ALA A 104 -9.13 5.56 -2.27
CA ALA A 104 -8.71 6.94 -2.51
C ALA A 104 -7.41 7.00 -3.33
N ARG A 105 -6.38 6.26 -2.92
CA ARG A 105 -5.07 6.26 -3.60
C ARG A 105 -5.11 5.60 -4.97
N ALA A 106 -5.95 4.58 -5.18
CA ALA A 106 -6.20 4.01 -6.50
C ALA A 106 -6.93 4.99 -7.43
N MET A 107 -7.94 5.71 -6.93
CA MET A 107 -8.67 6.73 -7.69
C MET A 107 -7.78 7.92 -8.06
N PHE A 108 -6.98 8.43 -7.12
CA PHE A 108 -6.00 9.50 -7.38
C PHE A 108 -4.97 9.08 -8.43
N TYR A 109 -4.43 7.87 -8.31
CA TYR A 109 -3.50 7.29 -9.28
C TYR A 109 -4.11 7.22 -10.67
N PHE A 110 -5.28 6.59 -10.79
CA PHE A 110 -5.92 6.40 -12.07
C PHE A 110 -6.21 7.74 -12.75
N TYR A 111 -6.80 8.69 -12.02
CA TYR A 111 -7.11 10.01 -12.56
C TYR A 111 -5.85 10.81 -12.91
N THR A 112 -4.72 10.60 -12.23
CA THR A 112 -3.42 11.21 -12.59
C THR A 112 -2.87 10.66 -13.90
N ILE A 113 -2.86 9.32 -14.06
CA ILE A 113 -2.23 8.64 -15.20
C ILE A 113 -3.12 8.67 -16.45
N TYR A 114 -4.43 8.51 -16.27
CA TYR A 114 -5.42 8.34 -17.34
C TYR A 114 -6.41 9.51 -17.42
N ARG A 115 -5.98 10.71 -17.00
CA ARG A 115 -6.82 11.91 -16.95
C ARG A 115 -7.57 12.17 -18.25
N GLN A 116 -6.88 12.04 -19.39
CA GLN A 116 -7.48 12.30 -20.69
C GLN A 116 -8.63 11.34 -21.01
N GLN A 117 -8.50 10.06 -20.66
CA GLN A 117 -9.53 9.05 -20.84
C GLN A 117 -10.70 9.28 -19.89
N ALA A 118 -10.39 9.60 -18.63
CA ALA A 118 -11.40 9.89 -17.61
C ALA A 118 -12.25 11.12 -17.98
N ASP A 119 -11.59 12.24 -18.29
CA ASP A 119 -12.24 13.50 -18.66
C ASP A 119 -13.00 13.41 -19.99
N ALA A 120 -12.62 12.49 -20.88
CA ALA A 120 -13.33 12.25 -22.14
C ALA A 120 -14.67 11.53 -21.92
N GLU A 121 -14.78 10.67 -20.91
CA GLU A 121 -16.02 9.95 -20.59
C GLU A 121 -16.91 10.73 -19.62
N ASP A 122 -16.36 11.18 -18.47
CA ASP A 122 -17.07 12.04 -17.52
C ASP A 122 -16.09 12.89 -16.70
N PRO A 123 -15.92 14.19 -17.02
CA PRO A 123 -15.01 15.08 -16.30
C PRO A 123 -15.46 15.42 -14.88
N ASN A 124 -16.73 15.15 -14.52
CA ASN A 124 -17.25 15.42 -13.18
C ASN A 124 -17.18 14.21 -12.26
N PHE A 125 -17.00 12.99 -12.79
CA PHE A 125 -17.05 11.77 -12.00
C PHE A 125 -16.02 11.78 -10.86
N PHE A 126 -14.75 12.06 -11.15
CA PHE A 126 -13.70 12.15 -10.13
C PHE A 126 -13.93 13.34 -9.18
N GLU A 127 -14.22 14.52 -9.73
CA GLU A 127 -14.35 15.75 -8.94
C GLU A 127 -15.53 15.69 -7.96
N SER A 128 -16.63 15.00 -8.30
CA SER A 128 -17.80 14.86 -7.43
C SER A 128 -17.54 14.10 -6.13
N GLN A 129 -16.52 13.25 -6.11
CA GLN A 129 -16.16 12.41 -4.96
C GLN A 129 -14.79 12.78 -4.37
N ARG A 130 -14.08 13.75 -4.97
CA ARG A 130 -12.71 14.12 -4.57
C ARG A 130 -12.61 14.47 -3.08
N GLU A 131 -13.56 15.23 -2.55
CA GLU A 131 -13.54 15.63 -1.13
C GLU A 131 -13.67 14.42 -0.20
N THR A 132 -14.58 13.49 -0.52
CA THR A 132 -14.72 12.20 0.19
C THR A 132 -13.42 11.41 0.14
N LEU A 133 -12.85 11.23 -1.06
CA LEU A 133 -11.59 10.48 -1.24
C LEU A 133 -10.44 11.11 -0.45
N CYS A 134 -10.36 12.44 -0.37
CA CYS A 134 -9.37 13.12 0.46
C CYS A 134 -9.59 12.85 1.95
N GLY A 135 -10.83 12.87 2.44
CA GLY A 135 -11.16 12.51 3.81
C GLY A 135 -10.78 11.07 4.14
N TRP A 136 -11.03 10.14 3.21
CA TRP A 136 -10.68 8.74 3.33
C TRP A 136 -9.18 8.47 3.33
N HIS A 137 -8.42 9.14 2.45
CA HIS A 137 -6.96 9.07 2.44
C HIS A 137 -6.34 9.46 3.78
N LEU A 138 -6.92 10.46 4.46
CA LEU A 138 -6.50 10.92 5.78
C LEU A 138 -6.89 9.97 6.91
N ALA A 139 -8.11 9.45 6.85
CA ALA A 139 -8.66 8.58 7.89
C ALA A 139 -8.06 7.17 7.86
N ASP A 140 -7.65 6.71 6.68
CA ASP A 140 -7.07 5.39 6.43
C ASP A 140 -5.69 5.50 5.74
N PRO A 141 -4.62 5.73 6.53
CA PRO A 141 -3.25 5.84 6.02
C PRO A 141 -2.76 4.54 5.37
N VAL A 142 -1.75 4.68 4.50
CA VAL A 142 -1.09 3.54 3.85
C VAL A 142 -0.60 2.53 4.88
N ASP A 143 -0.94 1.26 4.67
CA ASP A 143 -0.45 0.14 5.46
C ASP A 143 0.61 -0.70 4.71
N ASP A 144 1.14 -1.73 5.39
CA ASP A 144 2.16 -2.60 4.79
C ASP A 144 1.62 -3.43 3.63
N THR A 145 0.36 -3.82 3.70
CA THR A 145 -0.28 -4.66 2.67
C THR A 145 -0.35 -3.88 1.37
N GLU A 146 -0.82 -2.64 1.44
CA GLU A 146 -0.94 -1.75 0.29
C GLU A 146 0.44 -1.36 -0.27
N TYR A 147 1.40 -1.04 0.60
CA TYR A 147 2.78 -0.77 0.18
C TYR A 147 3.41 -1.96 -0.55
N GLN A 148 3.32 -3.16 0.03
CA GLN A 148 3.84 -4.39 -0.59
C GLN A 148 3.13 -4.71 -1.90
N ARG A 149 1.82 -4.48 -1.97
CA ARG A 149 1.04 -4.62 -3.21
C ARG A 149 1.55 -3.66 -4.28
N SER A 150 1.78 -2.39 -3.94
CA SER A 150 2.29 -1.36 -4.86
C SER A 150 3.68 -1.72 -5.39
N GLU A 151 4.60 -2.17 -4.54
CA GLU A 151 5.93 -2.65 -4.92
C GLU A 151 5.86 -3.91 -5.80
N LYS A 152 4.96 -4.84 -5.48
CA LYS A 152 4.76 -6.06 -6.28
C LYS A 152 4.21 -5.75 -7.66
N ILE A 153 3.27 -4.81 -7.77
CA ILE A 153 2.77 -4.33 -9.05
C ILE A 153 3.90 -3.65 -9.83
N ALA A 154 4.72 -2.83 -9.18
CA ALA A 154 5.87 -2.17 -9.82
C ALA A 154 6.86 -3.17 -10.42
N PHE A 155 7.07 -4.33 -9.80
CA PHE A 155 7.88 -5.40 -10.36
C PHE A 155 7.36 -5.90 -11.73
N TYR A 156 6.05 -5.94 -11.93
CA TYR A 156 5.42 -6.41 -13.17
C TYR A 156 5.12 -5.29 -14.19
N GLN A 157 4.74 -4.10 -13.72
CA GLN A 157 4.28 -2.98 -14.56
C GLN A 157 5.25 -1.79 -14.63
N GLY A 158 6.33 -1.83 -13.85
CA GLY A 158 7.46 -0.89 -13.92
C GLY A 158 7.42 0.26 -12.91
N THR A 159 6.26 0.67 -12.41
CA THR A 159 6.16 1.79 -11.45
C THR A 159 5.21 1.51 -10.28
N PRO A 160 5.57 1.91 -9.05
CA PRO A 160 4.67 1.89 -7.91
C PRO A 160 3.66 3.04 -7.99
N ASN A 161 2.58 2.94 -7.23
CA ASN A 161 1.62 4.03 -7.07
C ASN A 161 2.25 5.15 -6.20
N PRO A 162 2.52 6.36 -6.72
CA PRO A 162 3.12 7.46 -5.95
C PRO A 162 2.27 7.90 -4.74
N PHE A 163 0.94 7.73 -4.79
CA PHE A 163 0.06 8.08 -3.67
C PHE A 163 0.20 7.10 -2.48
N VAL A 164 0.73 5.90 -2.72
CA VAL A 164 1.07 4.91 -1.69
C VAL A 164 2.47 5.16 -1.13
N LEU A 165 3.38 5.70 -1.95
CA LEU A 165 4.75 5.96 -1.52
C LEU A 165 4.90 7.28 -0.74
N ASP A 166 4.15 8.30 -1.10
CA ASP A 166 4.24 9.62 -0.48
C ASP A 166 2.83 10.15 -0.25
N CYS A 167 2.35 10.04 0.99
CA CYS A 167 1.03 10.53 1.39
C CYS A 167 0.85 12.04 1.16
N THR A 168 1.93 12.82 1.04
CA THR A 168 1.84 14.25 0.73
C THR A 168 1.49 14.53 -0.74
N VAL A 169 1.59 13.53 -1.63
CA VAL A 169 1.23 13.72 -3.05
C VAL A 169 -0.25 14.05 -3.18
N ALA A 170 -1.13 13.36 -2.44
CA ALA A 170 -2.56 13.64 -2.41
C ALA A 170 -2.84 15.10 -2.02
N GLN A 171 -2.20 15.59 -0.95
CA GLN A 171 -2.30 16.98 -0.50
C GLN A 171 -1.83 17.98 -1.57
N ARG A 172 -0.71 17.68 -2.24
CA ARG A 172 -0.10 18.57 -3.25
C ARG A 172 -0.90 18.62 -4.56
N THR A 173 -1.70 17.59 -4.86
CA THR A 173 -2.44 17.49 -6.12
C THR A 173 -3.94 17.76 -5.96
N TYR A 174 -4.61 17.03 -5.07
CA TYR A 174 -6.08 16.96 -5.00
C TYR A 174 -6.67 17.47 -3.69
N CYS A 175 -5.96 17.31 -2.57
CA CYS A 175 -6.44 17.55 -1.21
C CYS A 175 -5.90 18.86 -0.61
N LEU A 176 -5.91 19.94 -1.40
CA LEU A 176 -5.37 21.24 -1.01
C LEU A 176 -6.05 21.77 0.27
N GLY A 177 -5.24 22.21 1.23
CA GLY A 177 -5.73 22.84 2.46
C GLY A 177 -6.07 21.86 3.60
N GLN A 178 -5.97 20.55 3.37
CA GLN A 178 -6.03 19.57 4.46
C GLN A 178 -4.62 19.41 5.06
N SER A 179 -4.49 19.55 6.38
CA SER A 179 -3.22 19.34 7.08
C SER A 179 -3.07 17.86 7.41
N GLU A 180 -2.31 17.15 6.61
CA GLU A 180 -1.95 15.77 6.90
C GLU A 180 -0.96 15.74 8.09
N PRO A 181 -1.22 14.98 9.17
CA PRO A 181 -0.14 14.39 9.96
C PRO A 181 0.44 13.23 9.14
N CYS A 182 1.02 13.55 7.98
CA CYS A 182 1.71 12.60 7.12
C CYS A 182 3.20 12.73 7.39
N ASP A 183 3.79 11.68 7.95
CA ASP A 183 5.18 11.38 7.68
C ASP A 183 5.21 10.70 6.31
N PRO A 184 5.66 11.39 5.23
CA PRO A 184 5.87 10.71 3.95
C PRO A 184 6.73 9.47 4.19
N VAL A 185 6.64 8.43 3.34
CA VAL A 185 7.61 7.31 3.37
C VAL A 185 8.97 7.83 2.84
N GLY A 186 9.52 8.78 3.58
CA GLY A 186 10.87 9.25 3.55
C GLY A 186 11.71 8.40 4.49
N VAL A 187 13.02 8.62 4.41
CA VAL A 187 14.02 7.71 4.93
C VAL A 187 14.24 7.89 6.44
N GLU A 188 13.26 7.60 7.29
CA GLU A 188 13.31 7.55 8.78
C GLU A 188 11.86 7.25 9.25
N GLU A 189 11.51 6.32 10.17
CA GLU A 189 11.98 6.18 11.55
C GLU A 189 11.61 4.82 12.20
N PRO A 190 12.30 4.48 13.32
CA PRO A 190 12.04 3.31 14.16
C PRO A 190 10.80 3.50 15.06
N GLY A 191 10.05 2.41 15.33
CA GLY A 191 9.06 2.42 16.41
C GLY A 191 7.66 1.88 16.10
N ARG A 192 7.49 1.01 15.10
CA ARG A 192 6.24 0.24 14.99
C ARG A 192 6.19 -0.79 16.15
N PRO A 193 5.12 -0.88 16.95
CA PRO A 193 5.00 -1.90 17.98
C PRO A 193 5.00 -3.28 17.32
N GLY A 194 6.13 -3.98 17.37
CA GLY A 194 6.31 -5.30 16.77
C GLY A 194 7.06 -5.34 15.44
N GLY A 195 7.57 -4.22 14.92
CA GLY A 195 8.44 -4.20 13.72
C GLY A 195 9.94 -4.29 14.05
N LEU A 196 10.75 -4.55 13.02
CA LEU A 196 12.21 -4.50 13.09
C LEU A 196 12.70 -3.10 13.52
N GLU A 197 13.19 -2.95 14.76
CA GLU A 197 13.84 -1.70 15.22
C GLU A 197 15.27 -1.66 14.68
N LEU A 198 15.75 -0.53 14.14
CA LEU A 198 17.15 -0.35 13.72
C LEU A 198 17.74 0.92 14.33
N SER A 199 19.01 0.84 14.73
CA SER A 199 19.83 2.00 15.06
C SER A 199 21.27 1.77 14.60
N VAL A 200 22.02 2.84 14.33
CA VAL A 200 23.41 2.74 13.91
C VAL A 200 24.24 3.78 14.64
N ALA A 201 25.37 3.35 15.20
CA ALA A 201 26.25 4.23 15.97
C ALA A 201 27.73 3.84 15.80
N PRO A 202 28.64 4.82 15.63
CA PRO A 202 28.38 6.26 15.50
C PRO A 202 27.80 6.63 14.13
N ASN A 203 26.95 7.66 14.09
CA ASN A 203 26.47 8.30 12.87
C ASN A 203 26.64 9.83 13.05
N PRO A 204 27.56 10.50 12.33
CA PRO A 204 28.35 9.99 11.20
C PRO A 204 29.44 8.96 11.57
N ALA A 205 29.70 8.01 10.67
CA ALA A 205 30.72 6.96 10.80
C ALA A 205 32.01 7.33 10.06
N ARG A 206 33.18 6.97 10.62
CA ARG A 206 34.51 7.24 10.00
C ARG A 206 35.08 6.05 9.25
N SER A 207 35.16 4.90 9.91
CA SER A 207 35.72 3.66 9.34
C SER A 207 34.88 2.43 9.67
N GLU A 208 34.07 2.52 10.73
CA GLU A 208 33.21 1.46 11.23
C GLU A 208 31.98 2.09 11.87
N ALA A 209 30.84 1.40 11.76
CA ALA A 209 29.61 1.70 12.48
C ALA A 209 29.01 0.40 13.03
N ILE A 210 28.32 0.47 14.16
CA ILE A 210 27.61 -0.67 14.72
C ILE A 210 26.13 -0.52 14.39
N LEU A 211 25.64 -1.41 13.54
CA LEU A 211 24.22 -1.59 13.31
C LEU A 211 23.64 -2.41 14.47
N GLN A 212 22.63 -1.88 15.14
CA GLN A 212 21.83 -2.62 16.12
C GLN A 212 20.43 -2.79 15.55
N TYR A 213 19.87 -3.99 15.67
CA TYR A 213 18.49 -4.24 15.28
C TYR A 213 17.78 -5.20 16.22
N ARG A 214 16.47 -5.09 16.34
CA ARG A 214 15.64 -5.96 17.18
C ARG A 214 14.68 -6.77 16.34
N LEU A 215 14.77 -8.09 16.45
CA LEU A 215 13.86 -9.04 15.83
C LEU A 215 12.66 -9.32 16.75
N PRO A 216 11.41 -9.10 16.30
CA PRO A 216 10.22 -9.45 17.07
C PRO A 216 10.00 -10.97 17.14
N VAL A 217 10.39 -11.69 16.08
CA VAL A 217 10.35 -13.14 15.95
C VAL A 217 11.66 -13.63 15.32
N GLY A 218 12.03 -14.89 15.54
CA GLY A 218 13.25 -15.44 14.93
C GLY A 218 13.05 -15.75 13.43
N GLY A 219 14.07 -15.49 12.61
CA GLY A 219 14.02 -15.73 11.17
C GLY A 219 15.35 -15.51 10.46
N GLU A 220 15.38 -15.77 9.16
CA GLU A 220 16.55 -15.57 8.30
C GLU A 220 16.77 -14.08 8.05
N VAL A 221 17.99 -13.56 8.28
CA VAL A 221 18.27 -12.12 8.17
C VAL A 221 19.22 -11.84 7.01
N GLN A 222 18.90 -10.83 6.20
CA GLN A 222 19.79 -10.30 5.18
C GLN A 222 20.01 -8.80 5.36
N LEU A 223 21.27 -8.39 5.31
CA LEU A 223 21.70 -7.01 5.35
C LEU A 223 22.07 -6.53 3.95
N GLN A 224 21.50 -5.41 3.52
CA GLN A 224 21.79 -4.73 2.27
C GLN A 224 22.21 -3.28 2.58
N VAL A 225 23.13 -2.74 1.79
CA VAL A 225 23.56 -1.34 1.91
C VAL A 225 23.61 -0.73 0.52
N TYR A 226 23.09 0.48 0.38
CA TYR A 226 22.95 1.22 -0.88
C TYR A 226 23.60 2.59 -0.78
N ASP A 227 24.28 3.05 -1.82
CA ASP A 227 24.75 4.45 -1.87
C ASP A 227 23.61 5.44 -2.15
N ALA A 228 23.90 6.73 -2.08
CA ALA A 228 22.93 7.81 -2.29
C ALA A 228 22.27 7.82 -3.69
N THR A 229 22.77 7.05 -4.66
CA THR A 229 22.14 6.90 -5.99
C THR A 229 21.28 5.64 -6.09
N GLY A 230 21.13 4.89 -4.99
CA GLY A 230 20.35 3.66 -4.93
C GLY A 230 21.09 2.42 -5.42
N ARG A 231 22.40 2.49 -5.68
CA ARG A 231 23.19 1.34 -6.10
C ARG A 231 23.61 0.53 -4.88
N GLN A 232 23.36 -0.78 -4.90
CA GLN A 232 23.73 -1.69 -3.82
C GLN A 232 25.27 -1.82 -3.70
N VAL A 233 25.82 -1.47 -2.53
CA VAL A 233 27.25 -1.52 -2.21
C VAL A 233 27.62 -2.66 -1.25
N LEU A 234 26.64 -3.20 -0.50
CA LEU A 234 26.82 -4.40 0.33
C LEU A 234 25.58 -5.27 0.26
N ARG A 235 25.78 -6.58 0.24
CA ARG A 235 24.77 -7.58 0.56
C ARG A 235 25.42 -8.69 1.39
N ARG A 236 24.81 -9.03 2.52
CA ARG A 236 25.28 -10.04 3.47
C ARG A 236 24.11 -10.83 4.00
N ASP A 237 24.15 -12.13 3.81
CA ASP A 237 23.24 -13.06 4.46
C ASP A 237 23.79 -13.36 5.86
N LEU A 238 23.01 -13.01 6.89
CA LEU A 238 23.38 -13.19 8.30
C LEU A 238 22.83 -14.50 8.89
N GLY A 239 22.08 -15.26 8.09
CA GLY A 239 21.47 -16.53 8.49
C GLY A 239 20.29 -16.35 9.45
N TYR A 240 19.80 -17.48 9.95
CA TYR A 240 18.78 -17.50 11.00
C TYR A 240 19.27 -16.82 12.28
N GLN A 241 18.44 -15.92 12.81
CA GLN A 241 18.66 -15.28 14.11
C GLN A 241 17.41 -15.36 14.98
N PRO A 242 17.55 -15.62 16.29
CA PRO A 242 16.42 -15.68 17.21
C PRO A 242 15.79 -14.30 17.45
N ALA A 243 14.55 -14.26 17.94
CA ALA A 243 13.94 -13.03 18.42
C ALA A 243 14.82 -12.36 19.49
N GLY A 244 14.89 -11.03 19.48
CA GLY A 244 15.73 -10.25 20.41
C GLY A 244 16.64 -9.24 19.71
N GLN A 245 17.55 -8.65 20.48
CA GLN A 245 18.48 -7.63 19.97
C GLN A 245 19.74 -8.27 19.38
N HIS A 246 20.18 -7.73 18.25
CA HIS A 246 21.36 -8.15 17.51
C HIS A 246 22.22 -6.95 17.14
N ARG A 247 23.50 -7.21 16.91
CA ARG A 247 24.49 -6.19 16.54
C ARG A 247 25.35 -6.71 15.39
N TYR A 248 25.61 -5.86 14.41
CA TYR A 248 26.46 -6.15 13.27
C TYR A 248 27.45 -5.00 13.04
N ALA A 249 28.73 -5.34 12.91
CA ALA A 249 29.79 -4.38 12.61
C ALA A 249 29.80 -4.08 11.11
N LEU A 250 29.43 -2.85 10.75
CA LEU A 250 29.53 -2.31 9.40
C LEU A 250 30.92 -1.69 9.21
N ALA A 251 31.76 -2.31 8.39
CA ALA A 251 33.04 -1.74 7.97
C ALA A 251 33.17 -1.83 6.43
N GLY A 252 33.65 -0.76 5.79
CA GLY A 252 33.88 -0.75 4.36
C GLY A 252 34.10 0.64 3.76
N ALA A 253 34.64 0.69 2.54
CA ALA A 253 34.95 1.93 1.84
C ALA A 253 33.72 2.82 1.55
N PHE A 254 32.52 2.23 1.55
CA PHE A 254 31.25 2.96 1.37
C PHE A 254 30.96 3.94 2.51
N LEU A 255 31.59 3.77 3.68
CA LEU A 255 31.45 4.68 4.82
C LEU A 255 32.19 6.03 4.65
N LYS A 256 32.92 6.22 3.55
CA LYS A 256 33.64 7.48 3.23
C LYS A 256 32.86 8.41 2.30
N GLY A 257 31.64 8.03 1.91
CA GLY A 257 30.77 8.78 1.00
C GLY A 257 29.71 9.62 1.73
N PRO A 258 29.01 10.52 1.03
CA PRO A 258 28.16 11.52 1.65
C PRO A 258 26.98 10.89 2.43
N PHE A 259 26.34 9.85 1.90
CA PHE A 259 25.25 9.13 2.58
C PHE A 259 25.11 7.70 2.05
N VAL A 260 24.73 6.78 2.94
CA VAL A 260 24.50 5.37 2.63
C VAL A 260 23.24 4.89 3.33
N VAL A 261 22.36 4.18 2.62
CA VAL A 261 21.15 3.58 3.18
C VAL A 261 21.45 2.13 3.56
N GLY A 262 21.42 1.81 4.85
CA GLY A 262 21.39 0.43 5.33
C GLY A 262 19.97 -0.10 5.34
N ARG A 263 19.75 -1.34 4.90
CA ARG A 263 18.47 -2.04 4.95
C ARG A 263 18.68 -3.42 5.56
N VAL A 264 17.89 -3.76 6.59
CA VAL A 264 17.83 -5.12 7.14
C VAL A 264 16.51 -5.73 6.72
N LEU A 265 16.58 -6.95 6.21
CA LEU A 265 15.45 -7.75 5.76
C LEU A 265 15.31 -8.96 6.68
N LEU A 266 14.09 -9.19 7.18
CA LEU A 266 13.68 -10.48 7.74
C LEU A 266 13.04 -11.29 6.62
N LEU A 267 13.61 -12.46 6.34
CA LEU A 267 13.18 -13.36 5.29
C LEU A 267 12.47 -14.58 5.90
N HIS A 268 11.44 -15.07 5.21
CA HIS A 268 10.77 -16.34 5.51
C HIS A 268 11.20 -17.45 4.53
N GLU A 269 10.83 -18.70 4.82
CA GLU A 269 11.09 -19.85 3.94
C GLU A 269 10.64 -19.53 2.51
N GLY A 270 11.58 -19.63 1.56
CA GLY A 270 11.38 -19.24 0.14
C GLY A 270 11.98 -17.88 -0.25
N GLY A 271 12.62 -17.14 0.67
CA GLY A 271 13.33 -15.89 0.35
C GLY A 271 12.43 -14.67 0.22
N MET A 272 11.15 -14.77 0.59
CA MET A 272 10.23 -13.65 0.68
C MET A 272 10.54 -12.81 1.93
N VAL A 273 10.58 -11.50 1.77
CA VAL A 273 10.75 -10.54 2.88
C VAL A 273 9.44 -10.44 3.64
N VAL A 274 9.46 -10.74 4.94
CA VAL A 274 8.29 -10.64 5.83
C VAL A 274 8.33 -9.40 6.72
N ASP A 275 9.51 -8.82 6.93
CA ASP A 275 9.66 -7.52 7.57
C ASP A 275 10.95 -6.86 7.04
N SER A 276 11.00 -5.53 7.03
CA SER A 276 12.23 -4.81 6.71
C SER A 276 12.31 -3.48 7.41
N GLY A 277 13.52 -3.07 7.75
CA GLY A 277 13.77 -1.74 8.28
C GLY A 277 15.01 -1.14 7.65
N LYS A 278 15.05 0.19 7.64
CA LYS A 278 16.04 0.99 6.93
C LYS A 278 16.69 1.97 7.89
N ILE A 279 17.91 2.38 7.61
CA ILE A 279 18.62 3.41 8.36
C ILE A 279 19.56 4.21 7.47
N MET A 280 19.63 5.52 7.72
CA MET A 280 20.60 6.40 7.09
C MET A 280 21.91 6.39 7.87
N LEU A 281 23.01 6.30 7.14
CA LEU A 281 24.35 6.41 7.68
C LEU A 281 25.12 7.48 6.91
N ALA A 282 25.54 8.53 7.60
CA ALA A 282 26.42 9.56 7.05
C ALA A 282 27.89 9.11 7.22
N GLY A 283 28.67 9.17 6.14
CA GLY A 283 30.12 8.97 6.18
C GLY A 283 30.86 10.29 6.43
N GLN A 284 32.02 10.22 7.09
CA GLN A 284 32.98 11.33 7.21
C GLN A 284 34.29 11.07 6.46
#